data_AF-A0A0Q5VCP5-F1
#
_entry.id   AF-A0A0Q5VCP5-F1
#
_cell.length_a   1.000
_cell.length_b   1.000
_cell.length_c   1.000
_cell.angle_alpha   90.00
_cell.angle_beta   90.00
_cell.angle_gamma   90.00
#
_symmetry.space_group_name_H-M   'P 1'
#
loop_
_entity.id
_entity.type
_entity.pdbx_description
1 polymer ?
#
loop_
_entity_poly.entity_id
_entity_poly.type
_entity_poly.pdbx_seq_one_letter_code
_entity_poly.pdbx_strand_id
1 'polypeptide(L)'
;MAHYDDVVLAGVTSAERLPSQGWNVWRVWAEKQADIQRSGGPATFEFGAALSSTGCGQTPLPPPGELWVLYLSADGQAEVIEAYPLEYVRRYDPRLSEVR
;
A
#
# COMPACT_ATOMS: atom_id res chain seq x y z
N MET A 1 18.24 -5.90 4.99
CA MET A 1 16.79 -6.14 5.08
C MET A 1 16.15 -4.85 5.54
N ALA A 2 15.16 -4.35 4.82
CA ALA A 2 14.38 -3.21 5.31
C ALA A 2 13.66 -3.66 6.59
N HIS A 3 13.87 -2.95 7.70
CA HIS A 3 13.15 -3.18 8.95
C HIS A 3 11.89 -2.33 8.92
N TYR A 4 10.75 -2.97 8.69
CA TYR A 4 9.43 -2.36 8.89
C TYR A 4 8.91 -2.80 10.27
N ASP A 5 8.63 -1.81 11.13
CA ASP A 5 8.07 -2.08 12.46
C ASP A 5 6.54 -1.91 12.49
N ASP A 6 6.02 -1.15 11.52
CA ASP A 6 4.63 -0.70 11.49
C ASP A 6 3.93 -1.18 10.19
N VAL A 7 2.75 -1.75 10.34
CA VAL A 7 1.90 -2.25 9.25
C VAL A 7 0.50 -1.69 9.42
N VAL A 8 -0.01 -1.04 8.38
CA VAL A 8 -1.34 -0.42 8.39
C VAL A 8 -2.16 -0.86 7.19
N LEU A 9 -3.47 -0.86 7.39
CA LEU A 9 -4.46 -0.99 6.33
C LEU A 9 -4.93 0.41 5.92
N ALA A 10 -4.87 0.71 4.64
CA ALA A 10 -5.33 1.98 4.09
C ALA A 10 -6.28 1.75 2.91
N GLY A 11 -7.30 2.61 2.81
CA GLY A 11 -8.23 2.65 1.69
C GLY A 11 -7.84 3.74 0.70
N VAL A 12 -7.74 3.41 -0.58
CA VAL A 12 -7.44 4.37 -1.65
C VAL A 12 -8.55 5.43 -1.69
N THR A 13 -8.17 6.69 -1.67
CA THR A 13 -9.09 7.82 -1.88
C THR A 13 -9.02 8.31 -3.33
N SER A 14 -7.82 8.37 -3.88
CA SER A 14 -7.57 8.73 -5.28
C SER A 14 -6.22 8.21 -5.76
N ALA A 15 -6.04 8.16 -7.08
CA ALA A 15 -4.76 7.85 -7.70
C ALA A 15 -4.63 8.57 -9.04
N GLU A 16 -3.39 8.93 -9.41
CA GLU A 16 -3.06 9.55 -10.68
C GLU A 16 -1.93 8.81 -11.39
N ARG A 17 -1.94 8.82 -12.73
CA ARG A 17 -0.86 8.21 -13.50
C ARG A 17 0.35 9.11 -13.52
N LEU A 18 1.50 8.57 -13.12
CA LEU A 18 2.78 9.24 -13.31
C LEU A 18 3.32 8.96 -14.72
N PRO A 19 3.92 9.96 -15.39
CA PRO A 19 4.65 9.74 -16.63
C PRO A 19 5.81 8.76 -16.40
N SER A 20 5.81 7.67 -17.15
CA SER A 20 6.77 6.59 -17.00
C SER A 20 7.03 5.94 -18.36
N GLN A 21 8.28 5.58 -18.65
CA GLN A 21 8.63 4.88 -19.89
C GLN A 21 8.49 3.36 -19.68
N GLY A 22 7.46 2.77 -20.28
CA GLY A 22 7.27 1.32 -20.36
C GLY A 22 6.37 0.71 -19.28
N TRP A 23 6.24 1.33 -18.10
CA TRP A 23 5.42 0.82 -16.99
C TRP A 23 4.29 1.77 -16.61
N ASN A 24 3.18 1.24 -16.08
CA ASN A 24 2.20 2.08 -15.41
C ASN A 24 2.65 2.29 -13.97
N VAL A 25 2.97 3.53 -13.62
CA VAL A 25 3.24 3.95 -12.25
C VAL A 25 2.14 4.89 -11.82
N TRP A 26 1.58 4.66 -10.65
CA TRP A 26 0.53 5.47 -10.06
C TRP A 26 1.07 6.17 -8.82
N ARG A 27 0.75 7.45 -8.65
CA ARG A 27 0.77 8.10 -7.34
C ARG A 27 -0.59 7.84 -6.71
N VAL A 28 -0.60 7.30 -5.51
CA VAL A 28 -1.80 6.88 -4.79
C VAL A 28 -1.89 7.66 -3.49
N TRP A 29 -3.09 8.16 -3.21
CA TRP A 29 -3.45 8.72 -1.92
C TRP A 29 -4.42 7.77 -1.22
N ALA A 30 -4.19 7.55 0.07
CA ALA A 30 -4.98 6.63 0.86
C ALA A 30 -5.20 7.14 2.27
N GLU A 31 -6.31 6.73 2.87
CA GLU A 31 -6.67 7.01 4.25
C GLU A 31 -6.55 5.75 5.11
N LYS A 32 -5.96 5.90 6.29
CA LYS A 32 -5.79 4.81 7.25
C LYS A 32 -7.14 4.31 7.71
N GLN A 33 -7.36 3.00 7.59
CA GLN A 33 -8.57 2.31 8.05
C GLN A 33 -8.32 1.56 9.35
N ALA A 34 -7.19 0.87 9.43
CA ALA A 34 -6.84 0.08 10.60
C ALA A 34 -5.33 -0.05 10.78
N ASP A 35 -4.98 -0.35 12.01
CA ASP A 35 -3.63 -0.60 12.44
C ASP A 35 -3.45 -2.11 12.60
N ILE A 36 -2.57 -2.72 11.79
CA ILE A 36 -2.39 -4.18 11.79
C ILE A 36 -1.29 -4.59 12.78
N GLN A 37 -0.19 -3.84 12.84
CA GLN A 37 0.88 -4.08 13.78
C GLN A 37 1.65 -2.79 14.02
N ARG A 38 1.67 -2.31 15.28
CA ARG A 38 2.22 -1.01 15.75
C ARG A 38 1.91 0.20 14.85
N SER A 39 1.38 1.25 15.45
CA SER A 39 0.97 2.43 14.68
C SER A 39 0.64 3.63 15.58
N GLY A 40 1.59 4.55 15.66
CA GLY A 40 1.32 5.96 15.98
C GLY A 40 1.22 6.83 14.70
N GLY A 41 1.19 6.19 13.53
CA GLY A 41 1.40 6.83 12.23
C GLY A 41 0.26 7.73 11.74
N PRO A 42 0.49 8.47 10.64
CA PRO A 42 -0.44 9.46 10.10
C PRO A 42 -1.77 8.85 9.66
N ALA A 43 -2.78 9.71 9.55
CA ALA A 43 -4.12 9.32 9.09
C ALA A 43 -4.22 9.16 7.56
N THR A 44 -3.29 9.76 6.82
CA THR A 44 -3.25 9.75 5.35
C THR A 44 -1.86 9.37 4.86
N PHE A 45 -1.82 8.75 3.69
CA PHE A 45 -0.60 8.27 3.06
C PHE A 45 -0.56 8.66 1.58
N GLU A 46 0.64 8.94 1.09
CA GLU A 46 0.97 9.02 -0.33
C GLU A 46 2.04 7.99 -0.64
N PHE A 47 1.85 7.20 -1.71
CA PHE A 47 2.85 6.24 -2.15
C PHE A 47 2.81 5.99 -3.65
N GLY A 48 3.92 5.48 -4.19
CA GLY A 48 4.04 5.05 -5.58
C GLY A 48 3.69 3.57 -5.73
N ALA A 49 2.82 3.24 -6.68
CA ALA A 49 2.47 1.86 -6.99
C ALA A 49 2.78 1.53 -8.45
N ALA A 50 3.64 0.54 -8.66
CA ALA A 50 3.91 -0.06 -9.97
C ALA A 50 3.51 -1.54 -10.05
N LEU A 51 3.08 -2.14 -8.92
CA LEU A 51 2.74 -3.56 -8.80
C LEU A 51 1.29 -3.82 -9.22
N SER A 52 1.09 -4.90 -9.97
CA SER A 52 -0.20 -5.44 -10.39
C SER A 52 -0.42 -6.83 -9.77
N SER A 53 -1.63 -7.11 -9.30
CA SER A 53 -2.05 -8.44 -8.83
C SER A 53 -2.11 -9.51 -9.94
N THR A 54 -1.83 -9.16 -11.21
CA THR A 54 -2.03 -10.03 -12.39
C THR A 54 -0.78 -10.32 -13.24
N GLY A 55 0.43 -9.95 -12.79
CA GLY A 55 1.68 -10.24 -13.54
C GLY A 55 1.92 -9.32 -14.75
N CYS A 56 3.07 -9.50 -15.42
CA CYS A 56 3.68 -8.56 -16.38
C CYS A 56 2.67 -7.89 -17.34
N GLY A 57 2.48 -6.58 -17.21
CA GLY A 57 1.57 -5.79 -18.02
C GLY A 57 1.36 -4.38 -17.48
N GLN A 58 0.31 -3.72 -17.99
CA GLN A 58 -0.17 -2.45 -17.47
C GLN A 58 -0.89 -2.66 -16.14
N THR A 59 -0.28 -2.21 -15.03
CA THR A 59 -0.93 -2.15 -13.72
C THR A 59 -2.19 -1.28 -13.83
N PRO A 60 -3.38 -1.81 -13.49
CA PRO A 60 -4.61 -1.02 -13.50
C PRO A 60 -4.53 0.11 -12.47
N LEU A 61 -5.28 1.19 -12.71
CA LEU A 61 -5.44 2.27 -11.74
C LEU A 61 -6.10 1.71 -10.46
N PRO A 62 -5.53 1.94 -9.26
CA PRO A 62 -6.18 1.61 -8.00
C PRO A 62 -7.51 2.37 -7.86
N PRO A 63 -8.68 1.70 -7.80
CA PRO A 63 -9.95 2.39 -7.66
C PRO A 63 -10.14 2.95 -6.23
N PRO A 64 -10.90 4.03 -6.05
CA PRO A 64 -11.30 4.49 -4.73
C PRO A 64 -11.98 3.36 -3.93
N GLY A 65 -11.61 3.23 -2.66
CA GLY A 65 -12.07 2.17 -1.77
C GLY A 65 -11.27 0.87 -1.83
N GLU A 66 -10.30 0.72 -2.75
CA GLU A 66 -9.41 -0.43 -2.74
C GLU A 66 -8.56 -0.43 -1.47
N LEU A 67 -8.45 -1.59 -0.82
CA LEU A 67 -7.66 -1.76 0.40
C LEU A 67 -6.22 -2.17 0.07
N TRP A 68 -5.30 -1.43 0.68
CA TRP A 68 -3.86 -1.61 0.55
C TRP A 68 -3.23 -1.80 1.92
N VAL A 69 -2.22 -2.66 1.97
CA VAL A 69 -1.37 -2.85 3.14
C VAL A 69 -0.09 -2.09 2.92
N LEU A 70 0.20 -1.18 3.86
CA LEU A 70 1.38 -0.33 3.83
C LEU A 70 2.34 -0.79 4.92
N TYR A 71 3.58 -1.01 4.53
CA TYR A 71 4.71 -1.32 5.41
C TYR A 71 5.51 -0.04 5.62
N LEU A 72 5.54 0.45 6.86
CA LEU A 72 6.09 1.77 7.18
C LEU A 72 7.47 1.66 7.81
N SER A 73 8.28 2.70 7.63
CA SER A 73 9.58 2.85 8.28
C SER A 73 9.42 2.93 9.81
N ALA A 74 10.34 2.27 10.53
CA ALA A 74 10.38 2.25 11.99
C ALA A 74 10.89 3.57 12.62
N ASP A 75 11.41 4.49 11.81
CA ASP A 75 12.15 5.67 12.27
C ASP A 75 11.25 6.85 12.71
N GLY A 76 9.94 6.60 12.86
CA GLY A 76 8.97 7.59 13.32
C GLY A 76 8.51 8.58 12.26
N GLN A 77 9.05 8.52 11.03
CA GLN A 77 8.55 9.32 9.90
C GLN A 77 7.37 8.66 9.18
N ALA A 78 7.12 7.37 9.46
CA ALA A 78 6.05 6.59 8.85
C ALA A 78 6.10 6.64 7.30
N GLU A 79 7.31 6.61 6.74
CA GLU A 79 7.52 6.55 5.30
C GLU A 79 7.02 5.20 4.77
N VAL A 80 6.27 5.22 3.67
CA VAL A 80 5.80 3.99 3.02
C VAL A 80 6.97 3.32 2.30
N ILE A 81 7.50 2.25 2.89
CA ILE A 81 8.61 1.48 2.32
C ILE A 81 8.08 0.51 1.25
N GLU A 82 6.99 -0.19 1.57
CA GLU A 82 6.32 -1.08 0.63
C GLU A 82 4.80 -0.93 0.72
N ALA A 83 4.12 -1.12 -0.41
CA ALA A 83 2.67 -1.05 -0.50
C ALA A 83 2.14 -2.13 -1.45
N TYR A 84 1.17 -2.90 -0.99
CA TYR A 84 0.55 -3.97 -1.78
C TYR A 84 -0.97 -3.98 -1.63
N PRO A 85 -1.74 -4.36 -2.67
CA PRO A 85 -3.16 -4.62 -2.52
C PRO A 85 -3.38 -5.73 -1.48
N LEU A 86 -4.36 -5.56 -0.59
CA LEU A 86 -4.64 -6.52 0.48
C LEU A 86 -4.81 -7.95 -0.06
N GLU A 87 -5.58 -8.11 -1.14
CA GLU A 87 -5.84 -9.42 -1.75
C GLU A 87 -4.58 -10.12 -2.29
N TYR A 88 -3.54 -9.35 -2.66
CA TYR A 88 -2.27 -9.90 -3.10
C TYR A 88 -1.48 -10.44 -1.91
N VAL A 89 -1.32 -9.63 -0.86
CA VAL A 89 -0.44 -9.94 0.25
C VAL A 89 -1.08 -10.86 1.30
N ARG A 90 -2.42 -10.92 1.40
CA ARG A 90 -3.12 -11.78 2.38
C ARG A 90 -2.76 -13.26 2.26
N ARG A 91 -2.36 -13.72 1.07
CA ARG A 91 -1.94 -15.12 0.85
C ARG A 91 -0.56 -15.44 1.41
N TYR A 92 0.24 -14.41 1.72
CA TYR A 92 1.65 -14.54 2.08
C TYR A 92 1.94 -14.01 3.48
N ASP A 93 1.09 -13.13 4.02
CA ASP A 93 1.24 -12.55 5.36
C ASP A 93 0.13 -13.05 6.31
N PRO A 94 0.46 -13.94 7.27
CA PRO A 94 -0.51 -14.48 8.23
C PRO A 94 -1.21 -13.42 9.10
N ARG A 95 -0.62 -12.24 9.28
CA ARG A 95 -1.22 -11.16 10.07
C ARG A 95 -2.50 -10.62 9.44
N LEU A 96 -2.67 -10.84 8.14
CA LEU A 96 -3.76 -10.30 7.34
C LEU A 96 -4.91 -11.28 7.14
N SER A 97 -4.82 -12.51 7.67
CA SER A 97 -5.78 -13.58 7.37
C SER A 97 -7.22 -13.26 7.77
N GLU A 98 -7.41 -12.37 8.75
CA GLU A 98 -8.72 -11.97 9.27
C GLU A 98 -9.13 -10.53 8.93
N VAL A 99 -8.29 -9.80 8.19
CA VAL A 99 -8.53 -8.39 7.82
C VAL A 99 -9.56 -8.33 6.69
N ARG A 100 -10.59 -7.49 6.87
CA ARG A 100 -11.72 -7.31 5.94
C ARG A 100 -11.80 -5.88 5.41
#